data_AF-A0A0Q6Z8Z0-F1
#
_entry.id   AF-A0A0Q6Z8Z0-F1
#
_cell.length_a   1.000
_cell.length_b   1.000
_cell.length_c   1.000
_cell.angle_alpha   90.00
_cell.angle_beta   90.00
_cell.angle_gamma   90.00
#
_symmetry.space_group_name_H-M   'P 1'
#
loop_
_entity.id
_entity.type
_entity.pdbx_description
1 polymer ?
#
loop_
_entity_poly.entity_id
_entity_poly.type
_entity_poly.pdbx_seq_one_letter_code
_entity_poly.pdbx_strand_id
1 'polypeptide(L)'
;MMCPHAEKVFGFVESIGLPIQIVHGAVGFIEHVRIVGGGLHIDPRASASTILHEAGHLAVMPACYRQYLNGDVGDGVQRMFQEMEASEIAPDSPLMRAALQAGDPEATAWAFAAGVSLGLPIEVIILDHEYGGEGKAIRIALAAKSYIGIHGIAHAGFCVVRANPYSSHSLPTYPELSYWLQG
;
A
#
# COMPACT_ATOMS: atom_id res chain seq x y z
N MET A 1 10.57 4.53 22.46
CA MET A 1 10.58 5.90 21.92
C MET A 1 9.44 5.96 20.91
N MET A 2 8.58 6.98 20.97
CA MET A 2 7.49 7.14 19.98
C MET A 2 8.09 7.54 18.63
N CYS A 3 7.55 7.03 17.52
CA CYS A 3 8.00 7.44 16.19
C CYS A 3 7.60 8.91 15.93
N PRO A 4 8.53 9.81 15.57
CA PRO A 4 8.21 11.23 15.33
C PRO A 4 7.22 11.49 14.19
N HIS A 5 6.99 10.50 13.33
CA HIS A 5 6.12 10.60 12.16
C HIS A 5 4.81 9.81 12.29
N ALA A 6 4.65 9.01 13.36
CA ALA A 6 3.51 8.13 13.53
C ALA A 6 2.18 8.89 13.50
N GLU A 7 2.06 10.02 14.22
CA GLU A 7 0.82 10.80 14.24
C GLU A 7 0.39 11.30 12.85
N LYS A 8 1.35 11.77 12.03
CA LYS A 8 1.07 12.22 10.66
C LYS A 8 0.59 11.08 9.79
N VAL A 9 1.23 9.91 9.91
CA VAL A 9 0.84 8.72 9.15
C VAL A 9 -0.52 8.21 9.61
N PHE A 10 -0.82 8.20 10.91
CA PHE A 10 -2.13 7.83 11.43
C PHE A 10 -3.23 8.73 10.89
N GLY A 11 -3.05 10.05 10.99
CA GLY A 11 -4.04 11.00 10.48
C GLY A 11 -4.29 10.83 8.99
N PHE A 12 -3.24 10.51 8.21
CA PHE A 12 -3.40 10.21 6.79
C PHE A 12 -4.18 8.91 6.54
N VAL A 13 -3.77 7.80 7.16
CA VAL A 13 -4.42 6.49 7.00
C VAL A 13 -5.89 6.55 7.41
N GLU A 14 -6.21 7.26 8.50
CA GLU A 14 -7.59 7.51 8.91
C GLU A 14 -8.33 8.37 7.86
N SER A 15 -7.70 9.43 7.36
CA SER A 15 -8.32 10.36 6.40
C SER A 15 -8.67 9.73 5.05
N ILE A 16 -7.94 8.70 4.63
CA ILE A 16 -8.25 7.95 3.40
C ILE A 16 -9.33 6.89 3.61
N GLY A 17 -9.80 6.69 4.85
CA GLY A 17 -10.93 5.81 5.18
C GLY A 17 -10.53 4.38 5.58
N LEU A 18 -9.26 4.12 5.91
CA LEU A 18 -8.87 2.83 6.47
C LEU A 18 -9.22 2.77 7.97
N PRO A 19 -9.87 1.71 8.46
CA PRO A 19 -10.11 1.54 9.90
C PRO A 19 -8.79 1.41 10.64
N ILE A 20 -8.55 2.28 11.62
CA ILE A 20 -7.36 2.21 12.49
C ILE A 20 -7.75 2.18 13.96
N GLN A 21 -6.94 1.48 14.75
CA GLN A 21 -7.04 1.49 16.20
C GLN A 21 -5.64 1.50 16.83
N ILE A 22 -5.41 2.43 17.76
CA ILE A 22 -4.18 2.44 18.55
C ILE A 22 -4.26 1.36 19.63
N VAL A 23 -3.35 0.38 19.57
CA VAL A 23 -3.29 -0.77 20.48
C VAL A 23 -1.86 -0.93 20.98
N HIS A 24 -1.64 -0.65 22.27
CA HIS A 24 -0.33 -0.84 22.88
C HIS A 24 0.06 -2.31 22.88
N GLY A 25 1.26 -2.62 22.40
CA GLY A 25 1.74 -3.98 22.23
C GLY A 25 1.15 -4.70 21.01
N ALA A 26 0.61 -3.98 20.02
CA ALA A 26 0.21 -4.59 18.76
C ALA A 26 1.41 -5.32 18.12
N VAL A 27 1.21 -6.57 17.75
CA VAL A 27 2.20 -7.41 17.06
C VAL A 27 1.46 -8.23 16.03
N GLY A 28 1.81 -8.09 14.76
CA GLY A 28 1.27 -8.87 13.65
C GLY A 28 2.35 -9.76 13.05
N PHE A 29 2.35 -9.85 11.73
CA PHE A 29 3.46 -10.42 10.98
C PHE A 29 4.76 -9.61 11.18
N ILE A 30 4.62 -8.28 11.25
CA ILE A 30 5.69 -7.34 11.62
C ILE A 30 5.45 -6.84 13.05
N GLU A 31 6.51 -6.47 13.76
CA GLU A 31 6.41 -5.83 15.07
C GLU A 31 5.64 -4.50 14.97
N HIS A 32 4.89 -4.16 16.02
CA HIS A 32 4.18 -2.88 16.20
C HIS A 32 2.95 -2.62 15.32
N VAL A 33 2.69 -3.41 14.27
CA VAL A 33 1.47 -3.27 13.44
C VAL A 33 0.83 -4.64 13.22
N ARG A 34 -0.50 -4.70 13.24
CA ARG A 34 -1.28 -5.89 12.90
C ARG A 34 -2.44 -5.50 12.01
N ILE A 35 -2.60 -6.19 10.88
CA ILE A 35 -3.82 -6.12 10.08
C ILE A 35 -4.95 -6.89 10.77
N VAL A 36 -6.14 -6.29 10.89
CA VAL A 36 -7.33 -6.90 11.49
C VAL A 36 -8.55 -6.58 10.62
N GLY A 37 -9.10 -7.61 9.96
CA GLY A 37 -10.35 -7.52 9.19
C GLY A 37 -10.42 -6.36 8.19
N GLY A 38 -9.32 -6.07 7.48
CA GLY A 38 -9.24 -4.94 6.55
C GLY A 38 -8.91 -3.58 7.17
N GLY A 39 -8.52 -3.54 8.45
CA GLY A 39 -8.01 -2.36 9.15
C GLY A 39 -6.67 -2.62 9.84
N LEU A 40 -6.17 -1.64 10.60
CA LEU A 40 -4.89 -1.72 11.31
C LEU A 40 -5.04 -1.51 12.81
N HIS A 41 -4.41 -2.40 13.58
CA HIS A 41 -4.07 -2.16 14.97
C HIS A 41 -2.61 -1.73 15.06
N ILE A 42 -2.34 -0.60 15.70
CA ILE A 42 -1.01 0.02 15.67
C ILE A 42 -0.51 0.35 17.06
N ASP A 43 0.69 -0.10 17.38
CA ASP A 43 1.44 0.33 18.56
C ASP A 43 2.03 1.73 18.32
N PRO A 44 1.98 2.66 19.29
CA PRO A 44 2.55 4.01 19.15
C PRO A 44 4.06 4.07 18.81
N ARG A 45 4.78 2.95 18.95
CA ARG A 45 6.20 2.81 18.59
C ARG A 45 6.41 2.39 17.13
N ALA A 46 5.35 2.04 16.41
CA ALA A 46 5.44 1.64 15.00
C ALA A 46 6.14 2.72 14.17
N SER A 47 7.00 2.28 13.26
CA SER A 47 7.67 3.17 12.33
C SER A 47 6.70 3.63 11.24
N ALA A 48 6.93 4.81 10.66
CA ALA A 48 6.16 5.27 9.51
C ALA A 48 6.23 4.28 8.33
N SER A 49 7.42 3.70 8.09
CA SER A 49 7.65 2.68 7.06
C SER A 49 6.71 1.49 7.24
N THR A 50 6.71 0.88 8.43
CA THR A 50 5.86 -0.27 8.76
C THR A 50 4.37 0.06 8.60
N ILE A 51 3.92 1.22 9.11
CA ILE A 51 2.51 1.61 9.01
C ILE A 51 2.09 1.81 7.55
N LEU A 52 2.90 2.53 6.77
CA LEU A 52 2.60 2.82 5.36
C LEU A 52 2.63 1.55 4.50
N HIS A 53 3.51 0.60 4.80
CA HIS A 53 3.57 -0.69 4.10
C HIS A 53 2.30 -1.51 4.31
N GLU A 54 1.89 -1.71 5.57
CA GLU A 54 0.68 -2.47 5.91
C GLU A 54 -0.59 -1.77 5.42
N ALA A 55 -0.65 -0.43 5.51
CA ALA A 55 -1.71 0.36 4.90
C ALA A 55 -1.72 0.22 3.37
N GLY A 56 -0.55 0.09 2.75
CA GLY A 56 -0.38 -0.17 1.33
C GLY A 56 -1.06 -1.45 0.89
N HIS A 57 -0.89 -2.55 1.62
CA HIS A 57 -1.60 -3.82 1.34
C HIS A 57 -3.12 -3.64 1.38
N LEU A 58 -3.65 -2.97 2.40
CA LEU A 58 -5.08 -2.66 2.49
C LEU A 58 -5.54 -1.77 1.34
N ALA A 59 -4.72 -0.81 0.94
CA ALA A 59 -5.05 0.18 -0.08
C ALA A 59 -5.12 -0.40 -1.50
N VAL A 60 -4.19 -1.29 -1.86
CA VAL A 60 -4.14 -1.90 -3.19
C VAL A 60 -5.13 -3.06 -3.35
N MET A 61 -5.57 -3.65 -2.23
CA MET A 61 -6.57 -4.71 -2.21
C MET A 61 -7.95 -4.17 -2.66
N PRO A 62 -8.64 -4.84 -3.62
CA PRO A 62 -10.01 -4.48 -4.00
C PRO A 62 -10.95 -4.43 -2.79
N ALA A 63 -11.86 -3.46 -2.78
CA ALA A 63 -12.65 -3.17 -1.58
C ALA A 63 -13.51 -4.35 -1.11
N CYS A 64 -14.03 -5.16 -2.03
CA CYS A 64 -14.82 -6.35 -1.70
C CYS A 64 -14.00 -7.44 -0.97
N TYR A 65 -12.69 -7.49 -1.17
CA TYR A 65 -11.77 -8.48 -0.59
C TYR A 65 -10.92 -7.95 0.55
N ARG A 66 -10.90 -6.63 0.79
CA ARG A 66 -10.08 -6.00 1.84
C ARG A 66 -10.30 -6.63 3.23
N GLN A 67 -11.52 -7.02 3.54
CA GLN A 67 -11.87 -7.70 4.80
C GLN A 67 -11.18 -9.06 5.01
N TYR A 68 -10.63 -9.67 3.95
CA TYR A 68 -9.88 -10.92 4.03
C TYR A 68 -8.47 -10.73 4.55
N LEU A 69 -7.94 -9.52 4.49
CA LEU A 69 -6.67 -9.19 5.10
C LEU A 69 -6.84 -9.17 6.62
N ASN A 70 -6.28 -10.17 7.29
CA ASN A 70 -6.33 -10.34 8.74
C ASN A 70 -5.12 -11.17 9.22
N GLY A 71 -4.17 -10.53 9.87
CA GLY A 71 -2.89 -11.16 10.21
C GLY A 71 -1.97 -11.19 8.99
N ASP A 72 -1.69 -12.39 8.49
CA ASP A 72 -0.84 -12.59 7.31
C ASP A 72 -1.59 -12.15 6.04
N VAL A 73 -0.96 -11.29 5.24
CA VAL A 73 -1.52 -10.81 3.97
C VAL A 73 -1.67 -11.95 2.96
N GLY A 74 -0.73 -12.91 2.97
CA GLY A 74 -0.73 -14.07 2.08
C GLY A 74 -1.99 -14.92 2.21
N ASP A 75 -2.47 -15.13 3.43
CA ASP A 75 -3.71 -15.87 3.69
C ASP A 75 -4.93 -15.17 3.07
N GLY A 76 -5.00 -13.85 3.20
CA GLY A 76 -6.09 -13.05 2.63
C GLY A 76 -6.05 -13.00 1.11
N VAL A 77 -4.86 -12.87 0.51
CA VAL A 77 -4.64 -12.92 -0.94
C VAL A 77 -5.01 -14.31 -1.49
N GLN A 78 -4.61 -15.38 -0.82
CA GLN A 78 -4.97 -16.74 -1.21
C GLN A 78 -6.49 -16.95 -1.18
N ARG A 79 -7.16 -16.46 -0.12
CA ARG A 79 -8.62 -16.53 0.00
C ARG A 79 -9.33 -15.75 -1.11
N MET A 80 -8.84 -14.56 -1.44
CA MET A 80 -9.35 -13.77 -2.57
C MET A 80 -9.31 -14.59 -3.86
N PHE A 81 -8.15 -15.16 -4.22
CA PHE A 81 -8.02 -15.92 -5.46
C PHE A 81 -8.91 -17.17 -5.49
N GLN A 82 -9.07 -17.88 -4.36
CA GLN A 82 -9.98 -19.02 -4.26
C GLN A 82 -11.44 -18.63 -4.54
N GLU A 83 -11.90 -17.49 -4.01
CA GLU A 83 -13.25 -17.02 -4.26
C GLU A 83 -13.44 -16.53 -5.70
N MET A 84 -12.41 -15.88 -6.27
CA MET A 84 -12.44 -15.43 -7.65
C MET A 84 -12.50 -16.60 -8.64
N GLU A 85 -11.72 -17.66 -8.40
CA GLU A 85 -11.77 -18.91 -9.17
C GLU A 85 -13.16 -19.56 -9.09
N ALA A 86 -13.81 -19.51 -7.92
CA ALA A 86 -15.15 -20.03 -7.74
C ALA A 86 -16.25 -19.18 -8.41
N SER A 87 -15.98 -17.92 -8.74
CA SER A 87 -16.99 -16.93 -9.14
C SER A 87 -17.11 -16.69 -10.65
N GLU A 88 -16.54 -17.54 -11.51
CA GLU A 88 -16.53 -17.40 -12.98
C GLU A 88 -16.15 -15.97 -13.48
N ILE A 89 -15.27 -15.29 -12.73
CA ILE A 89 -14.84 -13.93 -13.06
C ILE A 89 -14.08 -13.95 -14.39
N ALA A 90 -14.47 -13.09 -15.32
CA ALA A 90 -13.78 -12.98 -16.60
C ALA A 90 -12.28 -12.64 -16.39
N PRO A 91 -11.35 -13.31 -17.11
CA PRO A 91 -9.90 -13.15 -16.91
C PRO A 91 -9.37 -11.71 -17.02
N ASP A 92 -10.03 -10.87 -17.83
CA ASP A 92 -9.68 -9.45 -18.01
C ASP A 92 -10.71 -8.49 -17.39
N SER A 93 -11.52 -8.96 -16.44
CA SER A 93 -12.43 -8.07 -15.72
C SER A 93 -11.65 -6.99 -14.93
N PRO A 94 -12.23 -5.80 -14.71
CA PRO A 94 -11.59 -4.77 -13.87
C PRO A 94 -11.18 -5.29 -12.49
N LEU A 95 -12.01 -6.14 -11.87
CA LEU A 95 -11.73 -6.76 -10.57
C LEU A 95 -10.54 -7.72 -10.64
N MET A 96 -10.45 -8.57 -11.68
CA MET A 96 -9.31 -9.48 -11.87
C MET A 96 -8.01 -8.72 -12.03
N ARG A 97 -8.00 -7.65 -12.84
CA ARG A 97 -6.80 -6.82 -13.01
C ARG A 97 -6.39 -6.13 -11.72
N ALA A 98 -7.34 -5.64 -10.92
CA ALA A 98 -7.05 -5.05 -9.62
C ALA A 98 -6.45 -6.08 -8.64
N ALA A 99 -7.04 -7.27 -8.58
CA ALA A 99 -6.57 -8.36 -7.71
C ALA A 99 -5.15 -8.84 -8.04
N LEU A 100 -4.80 -8.93 -9.34
CA LEU A 100 -3.45 -9.31 -9.78
C LEU A 100 -2.37 -8.26 -9.46
N GLN A 101 -2.76 -7.03 -9.12
CA GLN A 101 -1.87 -5.90 -8.85
C GLN A 101 -2.01 -5.43 -7.39
N ALA A 102 -2.23 -6.37 -6.46
CA ALA A 102 -2.42 -6.10 -5.04
C ALA A 102 -1.35 -6.76 -4.15
N GLY A 103 -0.12 -6.92 -4.66
CA GLY A 103 0.98 -7.58 -3.95
C GLY A 103 1.94 -6.63 -3.22
N ASP A 104 3.00 -7.20 -2.66
CA ASP A 104 4.07 -6.47 -1.97
C ASP A 104 4.72 -5.34 -2.79
N PRO A 105 4.99 -5.50 -4.10
CA PRO A 105 5.55 -4.40 -4.88
C PRO A 105 4.57 -3.22 -4.97
N GLU A 106 3.28 -3.46 -5.22
CA GLU A 106 2.29 -2.40 -5.30
C GLU A 106 2.09 -1.71 -3.94
N ALA A 107 2.06 -2.49 -2.84
CA ALA A 107 2.03 -1.95 -1.49
C ALA A 107 3.26 -1.07 -1.20
N THR A 108 4.45 -1.48 -1.63
CA THR A 108 5.69 -0.71 -1.48
C THR A 108 5.68 0.58 -2.30
N ALA A 109 5.18 0.53 -3.54
CA ALA A 109 5.04 1.72 -4.38
C ALA A 109 4.00 2.70 -3.83
N TRP A 110 2.87 2.18 -3.33
CA TRP A 110 1.86 2.97 -2.65
C TRP A 110 2.41 3.64 -1.38
N ALA A 111 3.13 2.89 -0.54
CA ALA A 111 3.74 3.40 0.69
C ALA A 111 4.71 4.55 0.42
N PHE A 112 5.54 4.41 -0.62
CA PHE A 112 6.43 5.48 -1.07
C PHE A 112 5.67 6.73 -1.50
N ALA A 113 4.64 6.57 -2.32
CA ALA A 113 3.79 7.68 -2.77
C ALA A 113 3.10 8.41 -1.60
N ALA A 114 2.53 7.66 -0.66
CA ALA A 114 1.90 8.20 0.53
C ALA A 114 2.90 8.93 1.45
N GLY A 115 4.08 8.36 1.67
CA GLY A 115 5.11 9.01 2.47
C GLY A 115 5.63 10.30 1.83
N VAL A 116 5.77 10.33 0.49
CA VAL A 116 6.16 11.54 -0.26
C VAL A 116 5.08 12.62 -0.17
N SER A 117 3.79 12.28 -0.30
CA SER A 117 2.70 13.24 -0.17
C SER A 117 2.62 13.85 1.23
N LEU A 118 3.06 13.11 2.25
CA LEU A 118 3.21 13.57 3.64
C LEU A 118 4.49 14.39 3.90
N GLY A 119 5.36 14.53 2.91
CA GLY A 119 6.64 15.22 3.04
C GLY A 119 7.64 14.51 3.95
N LEU A 120 7.56 13.17 4.05
CA LEU A 120 8.50 12.38 4.86
C LEU A 120 9.84 12.19 4.12
N PRO A 121 10.97 12.13 4.83
CA PRO A 121 12.23 11.71 4.24
C PRO A 121 12.13 10.29 3.68
N ILE A 122 12.64 10.04 2.48
CA ILE A 122 12.49 8.74 1.80
C ILE A 122 13.08 7.58 2.61
N GLU A 123 14.12 7.83 3.40
CA GLU A 123 14.77 6.87 4.29
C GLU A 123 13.89 6.45 5.47
N VAL A 124 12.85 7.22 5.79
CA VAL A 124 11.85 6.92 6.82
C VAL A 124 10.64 6.19 6.22
N ILE A 125 10.40 6.33 4.91
CA ILE A 125 9.30 5.68 4.21
C ILE A 125 9.64 4.23 3.86
N ILE A 126 10.89 3.97 3.49
CA ILE A 126 11.41 2.63 3.15
C ILE A 126 12.68 2.44 3.96
N LEU A 127 12.67 1.60 4.98
CA LEU A 127 13.83 1.33 5.82
C LEU A 127 14.69 0.18 5.26
N ASP A 128 16.02 0.33 5.24
CA ASP A 128 16.91 -0.69 4.65
C ASP A 128 16.75 -2.08 5.28
N HIS A 129 16.62 -2.14 6.61
CA HIS A 129 16.55 -3.41 7.34
C HIS A 129 15.22 -4.15 7.17
N GLU A 130 14.14 -3.44 6.82
CA GLU A 130 12.83 -4.06 6.53
C GLU A 130 12.81 -4.74 5.16
N TYR A 131 13.77 -4.41 4.28
CA TYR A 131 13.88 -4.94 2.92
C TYR A 131 15.19 -5.71 2.69
N GLY A 132 15.67 -6.47 3.69
CA GLY A 132 16.86 -7.32 3.55
C GLY A 132 18.16 -6.56 3.25
N GLY A 133 18.23 -5.26 3.56
CA GLY A 133 19.34 -4.38 3.22
C GLY A 133 19.23 -3.70 1.86
N GLU A 134 18.16 -3.94 1.10
CA GLU A 134 17.97 -3.41 -0.26
C GLU A 134 17.18 -2.09 -0.31
N GLY A 135 16.75 -1.55 0.83
CA GLY A 135 15.90 -0.36 0.88
C GLY A 135 16.47 0.83 0.09
N LYS A 136 17.79 1.05 0.09
CA LYS A 136 18.43 2.09 -0.72
C LYS A 136 18.20 1.90 -2.21
N ALA A 137 18.35 0.68 -2.71
CA ALA A 137 18.12 0.38 -4.13
C ALA A 137 16.64 0.57 -4.49
N ILE A 138 15.74 0.12 -3.60
CA ILE A 138 14.29 0.31 -3.75
C ILE A 138 13.92 1.80 -3.79
N ARG A 139 14.43 2.62 -2.87
CA ARG A 139 14.21 4.08 -2.87
C ARG A 139 14.68 4.75 -4.15
N ILE A 140 15.85 4.35 -4.67
CA ILE A 140 16.38 4.86 -5.95
C ILE A 140 15.44 4.48 -7.09
N ALA A 141 15.01 3.21 -7.16
CA ALA A 141 14.10 2.74 -8.20
C ALA A 141 12.72 3.43 -8.14
N LEU A 142 12.19 3.65 -6.94
CA LEU A 142 10.92 4.36 -6.74
C LEU A 142 11.03 5.83 -7.18
N ALA A 143 12.08 6.53 -6.76
CA ALA A 143 12.33 7.92 -7.16
C ALA A 143 12.57 8.06 -8.67
N ALA A 144 13.24 7.06 -9.28
CA ALA A 144 13.47 7.00 -10.73
C ALA A 144 12.27 6.51 -11.54
N LYS A 145 11.14 6.17 -10.88
CA LYS A 145 9.92 5.63 -11.48
C LYS A 145 10.15 4.31 -12.25
N SER A 146 11.09 3.49 -11.78
CA SER A 146 11.48 2.22 -12.39
C SER A 146 11.21 1.01 -11.50
N TYR A 147 10.66 1.21 -10.29
CA TYR A 147 10.26 0.11 -9.41
C TYR A 147 9.02 -0.62 -9.96
N ILE A 148 9.04 -1.96 -9.91
CA ILE A 148 8.06 -2.81 -10.61
C ILE A 148 6.61 -2.55 -10.16
N GLY A 149 6.38 -2.33 -8.87
CA GLY A 149 5.04 -2.09 -8.32
C GLY A 149 4.37 -0.80 -8.80
N ILE A 150 5.14 0.13 -9.39
CA ILE A 150 4.59 1.35 -10.00
C ILE A 150 3.69 0.99 -11.20
N HIS A 151 4.02 -0.07 -11.93
CA HIS A 151 3.22 -0.52 -13.06
C HIS A 151 1.85 -1.05 -12.62
N GLY A 152 1.79 -1.75 -11.50
CA GLY A 152 0.53 -2.27 -10.94
C GLY A 152 -0.41 -1.17 -10.48
N ILE A 153 0.07 -0.22 -9.66
CA ILE A 153 -0.76 0.93 -9.23
C ILE A 153 -1.16 1.83 -10.42
N ALA A 154 -0.31 1.97 -11.44
CA ALA A 154 -0.66 2.70 -12.66
C ALA A 154 -1.73 1.96 -13.47
N HIS A 155 -1.62 0.63 -13.58
CA HIS A 155 -2.61 -0.20 -14.27
C HIS A 155 -3.96 -0.24 -13.54
N ALA A 156 -3.93 -0.14 -12.21
CA ALA A 156 -5.11 0.06 -11.38
C ALA A 156 -5.77 1.44 -11.57
N GLY A 157 -5.05 2.43 -12.13
CA GLY A 157 -5.59 3.76 -12.42
C GLY A 157 -5.32 4.82 -11.36
N PHE A 158 -4.42 4.56 -10.42
CA PHE A 158 -4.01 5.54 -9.40
C PHE A 158 -3.19 6.67 -10.02
N CYS A 159 -2.38 6.37 -11.03
CA CYS A 159 -1.46 7.31 -11.66
C CYS A 159 -1.08 6.88 -13.07
N VAL A 160 -0.32 7.72 -13.77
CA VAL A 160 0.49 7.31 -14.93
C VAL A 160 1.97 7.31 -14.57
N VAL A 161 2.75 6.45 -15.24
CA VAL A 161 4.22 6.46 -15.11
C VAL A 161 4.82 7.67 -15.83
N ARG A 162 4.23 8.07 -16.96
CA ARG A 162 4.65 9.22 -17.78
C ARG A 162 3.43 10.01 -18.22
N ALA A 163 3.51 11.33 -18.12
CA ALA A 163 2.47 12.21 -18.61
C ALA A 163 2.30 12.08 -20.14
N ASN A 164 1.04 12.08 -20.59
CA ASN A 164 0.72 12.21 -22.01
C ASN A 164 0.31 13.67 -22.29
N PRO A 165 1.15 14.47 -22.97
CA PRO A 165 0.89 15.89 -23.20
C PRO A 165 -0.33 16.15 -24.09
N TYR A 166 -0.88 15.13 -24.76
CA TYR A 166 -2.04 15.24 -25.64
C TYR A 166 -3.36 14.82 -24.98
N SER A 167 -3.34 14.41 -23.70
CA SER A 167 -4.56 14.02 -22.96
C SER A 167 -5.04 15.15 -22.06
N SER A 168 -6.27 15.63 -22.28
CA SER A 168 -6.94 16.61 -21.41
C SER A 168 -7.43 16.01 -20.08
N HIS A 169 -7.40 14.68 -19.94
CA HIS A 169 -7.82 13.93 -18.75
C HIS A 169 -6.71 12.97 -18.31
N SER A 170 -5.53 13.49 -18.03
CA SER A 170 -4.43 12.67 -17.53
C SER A 170 -4.52 12.52 -16.01
N LEU A 171 -4.41 11.28 -15.54
CA LEU A 171 -4.10 10.98 -14.15
C LEU A 171 -2.76 11.66 -13.75
N PRO A 172 -2.53 11.91 -12.45
CA PRO A 172 -1.26 12.44 -11.99
C PRO A 172 -0.11 11.49 -12.32
N THR A 173 1.11 12.03 -12.39
CA THR A 173 2.31 11.21 -12.63
C THR A 173 2.87 10.73 -11.29
N TYR A 174 3.16 9.44 -11.17
CA TYR A 174 3.80 8.87 -9.98
C TYR A 174 5.01 9.73 -9.52
N PRO A 175 5.18 10.01 -8.21
CA PRO A 175 4.50 9.41 -7.05
C PRO A 175 3.15 10.04 -6.66
N GLU A 176 2.62 11.00 -7.41
CA GLU A 176 1.29 11.53 -7.11
C GLU A 176 0.20 10.54 -7.55
N LEU A 177 -0.77 10.28 -6.66
CA LEU A 177 -1.91 9.37 -6.90
C LEU A 177 -3.22 10.16 -6.94
N SER A 178 -4.15 9.76 -7.81
CA SER A 178 -5.48 10.37 -7.98
C SER A 178 -6.44 10.02 -6.85
N TYR A 179 -6.26 8.84 -6.25
CA TYR A 179 -6.97 8.33 -5.08
C TYR A 179 -6.04 7.40 -4.31
N TRP A 180 -6.44 7.05 -3.08
CA TRP A 180 -5.59 6.30 -2.16
C TRP A 180 -6.07 4.88 -1.88
N LEU A 181 -7.32 4.53 -2.20
CA LEU A 181 -7.86 3.19 -2.01
C LEU A 181 -8.40 2.64 -3.32
N GLN A 182 -8.08 1.38 -3.60
CA GLN A 182 -8.70 0.62 -4.67
C GLN A 182 -10.20 0.47 -4.38
N GLY A 183 -11.01 0.67 -5.42
CA GLY A 183 -12.47 0.56 -5.37
C GLY A 183 -13.00 -0.85 -5.11
#